data_AF-A0A5R9DUT9-F1
#
_entry.id   AF-A0A5R9DUT9-F1
#
_cell.length_a   1.000
_cell.length_b   1.000
_cell.length_c   1.000
_cell.angle_alpha   90.00
_cell.angle_beta   90.00
_cell.angle_gamma   90.00
#
_symmetry.space_group_name_H-M   'P 1'
#
loop_
_entity.id
_entity.type
_entity.pdbx_description
1 polymer ?
#
loop_
_entity_poly.entity_id
_entity_poly.type
_entity_poly.pdbx_seq_one_letter_code
_entity_poly.pdbx_strand_id
1 'polypeptide(L)'
;MPIMSTNALTITTSALLLVIALILYGSFLKEEFQRFKINLQSWGKFILKSFGFYVLLYFLRVLVLVLLMNVMDVGNLLQNQRALNDLSTTLSFLPMFFIVSIYAPIVEELIFREGFITWVNKDNRSLLITMTVLSVIVFTAPHSFTLTDFLLYLPLAMVLTRYYFDYDRNMVGSIFFHFVNNTIAVITMFVLL
;
A
#
# COMPACT_ATOMS: atom_id res chain seq x y z
N MET A 1 -10.49 24.01 26.92
CA MET A 1 -9.57 23.67 25.81
C MET A 1 -10.42 23.15 24.67
N PRO A 2 -10.35 23.69 23.44
CA PRO A 2 -11.12 23.14 22.34
C PRO A 2 -10.55 21.75 22.03
N ILE A 3 -11.42 20.73 22.08
CA ILE A 3 -11.08 19.36 21.70
C ILE A 3 -10.74 19.41 20.20
N MET A 4 -9.54 18.95 19.82
CA MET A 4 -9.17 18.83 18.41
C MET A 4 -10.22 17.99 17.67
N SER A 5 -10.56 18.36 16.43
CA SER A 5 -11.43 17.51 15.61
C SER A 5 -10.82 16.12 15.45
N THR A 6 -11.65 15.08 15.29
CA THR A 6 -11.20 13.69 15.08
C THR A 6 -10.19 13.56 13.93
N ASN A 7 -10.39 14.33 12.87
CA ASN A 7 -9.48 14.42 11.73
C ASN A 7 -8.12 15.01 12.14
N ALA A 8 -8.11 16.14 12.85
CA ALA A 8 -6.88 16.77 13.32
C ALA A 8 -6.11 15.83 14.28
N LEU A 9 -6.82 15.14 15.18
CA LEU A 9 -6.21 14.16 16.07
C LEU A 9 -5.58 12.99 15.30
N THR A 10 -6.25 12.46 14.28
CA THR A 10 -5.75 11.37 13.44
C THR A 10 -4.49 11.78 12.66
N ILE A 11 -4.49 12.99 12.09
CA ILE A 11 -3.34 13.52 11.36
C ILE A 11 -2.15 13.71 12.31
N THR A 12 -2.37 14.36 13.46
CA THR A 12 -1.31 14.63 14.42
C THR A 12 -0.75 13.34 15.01
N THR A 13 -1.58 12.37 15.36
CA THR A 13 -1.12 11.07 15.86
C THR A 13 -0.34 10.30 14.80
N SER A 14 -0.80 10.25 13.55
CA SER A 14 -0.08 9.61 12.45
C SER A 14 1.28 10.27 12.19
N ALA A 15 1.34 11.59 12.20
CA ALA A 15 2.59 12.34 12.04
C ALA A 15 3.57 12.08 13.18
N LEU A 16 3.10 12.09 14.43
CA LEU A 16 3.93 11.79 15.60
C LEU A 16 4.47 10.35 15.54
N LEU A 17 3.63 9.38 15.21
CA LEU A 17 4.04 7.98 15.05
C LEU A 17 5.07 7.82 13.93
N LEU A 18 4.91 8.53 12.81
CA LEU A 18 5.91 8.51 11.74
C LEU A 18 7.24 9.07 12.20
N VAL A 19 7.23 10.22 12.90
CA VAL A 19 8.45 10.83 13.43
C VAL A 19 9.15 9.89 14.40
N ILE A 20 8.40 9.27 15.31
CA ILE A 20 8.95 8.26 16.24
C ILE A 20 9.53 7.07 15.46
N ALA A 21 8.82 6.55 14.46
CA ALA A 21 9.30 5.45 13.63
C ALA A 21 10.59 5.83 12.88
N LEU A 22 10.69 7.04 12.32
CA LEU A 22 11.90 7.53 11.64
C LEU A 22 13.07 7.73 12.61
N ILE A 23 12.81 8.13 13.86
CA ILE A 23 13.85 8.24 14.89
C ILE A 23 14.36 6.85 15.28
N LEU A 24 13.45 5.90 15.52
CA LEU A 24 13.81 4.56 16.00
C LEU A 24 14.42 3.67 14.91
N TYR A 25 13.91 3.77 13.68
CA TYR A 25 14.27 2.89 12.55
C TYR A 25 15.00 3.61 11.43
N GLY A 26 15.35 4.89 11.58
CA GLY A 26 15.96 5.69 10.51
C GLY A 26 17.30 5.14 10.00
N SER A 27 18.14 4.58 10.88
CA SER A 27 19.38 3.90 10.51
C SER A 27 19.09 2.66 9.65
N PHE A 28 18.17 1.81 10.10
CA PHE A 28 17.72 0.63 9.38
C PHE A 28 17.14 1.00 8.00
N LEU A 29 16.24 1.98 7.93
CA LEU A 29 15.67 2.46 6.67
C LEU A 29 16.75 2.98 5.71
N LYS A 30 17.77 3.67 6.25
CA LYS A 30 18.90 4.16 5.45
C LYS A 30 19.73 2.99 4.90
N GLU A 31 20.00 1.96 5.70
CA GLU A 31 20.72 0.75 5.28
C GLU A 31 19.94 0.00 4.21
N GLU A 32 18.64 -0.21 4.40
CA GLU A 32 17.75 -0.84 3.42
C GLU A 32 17.69 -0.02 2.12
N PHE A 33 17.72 1.31 2.20
CA PHE A 33 17.79 2.15 1.00
C PHE A 33 19.12 1.99 0.24
N GLN A 34 20.24 1.80 0.93
CA GLN A 34 21.52 1.50 0.27
C GLN A 34 21.52 0.10 -0.34
N ARG A 35 21.01 -0.92 0.37
CA ARG A 35 20.84 -2.28 -0.17
C ARG A 35 19.97 -2.28 -1.43
N PHE A 36 18.85 -1.56 -1.40
CA PHE A 36 18.00 -1.37 -2.56
C PHE A 36 18.76 -0.77 -3.73
N LYS A 37 19.53 0.30 -3.52
CA LYS A 37 20.34 0.93 -4.57
C LYS A 37 21.38 -0.01 -5.18
N ILE A 38 22.00 -0.87 -4.37
CA ILE A 38 22.97 -1.87 -4.84
C ILE A 38 22.28 -2.93 -5.70
N ASN A 39 21.09 -3.38 -5.29
CA ASN A 39 20.30 -4.38 -6.02
C ASN A 39 19.54 -3.78 -7.22
N LEU A 40 19.44 -2.45 -7.30
CA LEU A 40 18.76 -1.74 -8.36
C LEU A 40 19.64 -1.69 -9.61
N GLN A 41 19.30 -2.50 -10.61
CA GLN A 41 20.01 -2.48 -11.91
C GLN A 41 20.02 -1.10 -12.57
N SER A 42 18.86 -0.44 -12.61
CA SER A 42 18.65 0.85 -13.27
C SER A 42 17.31 1.44 -12.84
N TRP A 43 17.28 2.74 -12.58
CA TRP A 43 16.03 3.48 -12.35
C TRP A 43 15.07 3.39 -13.53
N GLY A 44 15.58 3.41 -14.77
CA GLY A 44 14.73 3.29 -15.97
C GLY A 44 14.02 1.94 -16.05
N LYS A 45 14.71 0.85 -15.72
CA LYS A 45 14.11 -0.49 -15.65
C LYS A 45 13.10 -0.60 -14.51
N PHE A 46 13.39 -0.01 -13.36
CA PHE A 46 12.46 0.06 -12.24
C PHE A 46 11.19 0.80 -12.62
N ILE A 47 11.30 1.99 -13.21
CA ILE A 47 10.16 2.82 -13.64
C ILE A 47 9.34 2.08 -14.71
N LEU A 48 9.99 1.47 -15.71
CA LEU A 48 9.29 0.71 -16.74
C LEU A 48 8.52 -0.48 -16.16
N LYS A 49 9.14 -1.21 -15.22
CA LYS A 49 8.51 -2.31 -14.48
C LYS A 49 7.33 -1.81 -13.64
N SER A 50 7.49 -0.68 -12.94
CA SER A 50 6.43 -0.03 -12.17
C SER A 50 5.27 0.39 -13.06
N PHE A 51 5.54 0.96 -14.22
CA PHE A 51 4.51 1.30 -15.18
C PHE A 51 3.76 0.04 -15.67
N GLY A 52 4.49 -1.03 -16.03
CA GLY A 52 3.88 -2.30 -16.43
C GLY A 52 2.99 -2.90 -15.34
N PHE A 53 3.45 -2.88 -14.08
CA PHE A 53 2.62 -3.32 -12.95
C PHE A 53 1.41 -2.42 -12.71
N TYR A 54 1.55 -1.10 -12.85
CA TYR A 54 0.43 -0.18 -12.71
C TYR A 54 -0.67 -0.46 -13.76
N VAL A 55 -0.28 -0.65 -15.02
CA VAL A 55 -1.21 -1.03 -16.10
C VAL A 55 -1.85 -2.39 -15.80
N LEU A 56 -1.08 -3.37 -15.35
CA LEU A 56 -1.61 -4.68 -14.95
C LEU A 56 -2.61 -4.56 -13.80
N LEU A 57 -2.32 -3.77 -12.77
CA LEU A 57 -3.23 -3.55 -11.64
C LEU A 57 -4.54 -2.91 -12.10
N TYR A 58 -4.46 -1.90 -12.96
CA TYR A 58 -5.65 -1.27 -13.54
C TYR A 58 -6.49 -2.28 -14.33
N PHE A 59 -5.84 -3.07 -15.20
CA PHE A 59 -6.51 -4.11 -15.97
C PHE A 59 -7.18 -5.15 -15.05
N LEU A 60 -6.47 -5.65 -14.03
CA LEU A 60 -7.02 -6.63 -13.09
C LEU A 60 -8.22 -6.08 -12.31
N ARG A 61 -8.18 -4.81 -11.89
CA ARG A 61 -9.31 -4.15 -11.23
C ARG A 61 -10.53 -4.09 -12.15
N VAL A 62 -10.35 -3.65 -13.40
CA VAL A 62 -11.44 -3.61 -14.39
C VAL A 62 -11.99 -5.01 -14.65
N LEU A 63 -11.12 -6.00 -14.80
CA LEU A 63 -11.52 -7.40 -15.01
C LEU A 63 -12.37 -7.92 -13.84
N VAL A 64 -11.94 -7.71 -12.60
CA VAL A 64 -12.69 -8.10 -11.39
C VAL A 64 -14.06 -7.43 -11.39
N LEU A 65 -14.14 -6.13 -11.68
CA LEU A 65 -15.43 -5.43 -11.76
C LEU A 65 -16.35 -6.06 -12.82
N VAL A 66 -15.86 -6.25 -14.05
CA VAL A 66 -16.66 -6.81 -15.15
C VAL A 66 -17.15 -8.23 -14.84
N LEU A 67 -16.32 -9.07 -14.24
CA LEU A 67 -16.71 -10.42 -13.84
C LEU A 67 -17.80 -10.42 -12.76
N LEU A 68 -17.72 -9.47 -11.82
CA LEU A 68 -18.62 -9.41 -10.68
C LEU A 68 -19.92 -8.63 -10.95
N MET A 69 -19.95 -7.77 -11.98
CA MET A 69 -21.14 -7.02 -12.39
C MET A 69 -22.35 -7.88 -12.76
N ASN A 70 -22.12 -9.14 -13.17
CA ASN A 70 -23.20 -10.07 -13.53
C ASN A 70 -23.74 -10.87 -12.34
N VAL A 71 -23.09 -10.80 -11.17
CA VAL A 71 -23.43 -11.61 -10.00
C VAL A 71 -23.71 -10.78 -8.74
N MET A 72 -23.34 -9.50 -8.73
CA MET A 72 -23.54 -8.58 -7.61
C MET A 72 -24.08 -7.24 -8.09
N ASP A 73 -24.94 -6.64 -7.29
CA ASP A 73 -25.46 -5.30 -7.56
C ASP A 73 -24.33 -4.26 -7.55
N VAL A 74 -24.39 -3.32 -8.49
CA VAL A 74 -23.39 -2.25 -8.69
C VAL A 74 -23.23 -1.40 -7.43
N GLY A 75 -24.30 -1.28 -6.63
CA GLY A 75 -24.29 -0.62 -5.34
C GLY A 75 -23.28 -1.19 -4.33
N ASN A 76 -23.06 -2.51 -4.35
CA ASN A 76 -22.16 -3.22 -3.45
C ASN A 76 -20.73 -3.36 -4.01
N LEU A 77 -20.51 -3.12 -5.30
CA LEU A 77 -19.19 -3.29 -5.93
C LEU A 77 -18.18 -2.18 -5.60
N LEU A 78 -18.66 -1.03 -5.12
CA LEU A 78 -17.86 0.20 -4.98
C LEU A 78 -17.98 0.82 -3.58
N GLN A 79 -18.27 0.02 -2.56
CA GLN A 79 -18.48 0.53 -1.20
C GLN A 79 -17.23 1.21 -0.63
N ASN A 80 -16.05 0.62 -0.81
CA ASN A 80 -14.80 1.26 -0.39
C ASN A 80 -14.53 2.56 -1.17
N GLN A 81 -14.78 2.57 -2.49
CA GLN A 81 -14.61 3.78 -3.30
C GLN A 81 -15.53 4.92 -2.83
N ARG A 82 -16.76 4.62 -2.43
CA ARG A 82 -17.69 5.61 -1.85
C ARG A 82 -17.18 6.14 -0.51
N ALA A 83 -16.75 5.26 0.40
CA ALA A 83 -16.20 5.68 1.68
C ALA A 83 -14.97 6.58 1.53
N LEU A 84 -14.09 6.26 0.57
CA LEU A 84 -12.93 7.09 0.23
C LEU A 84 -13.36 8.45 -0.36
N ASN A 85 -14.34 8.47 -1.26
CA ASN A 85 -14.88 9.71 -1.82
C ASN A 85 -15.51 10.57 -0.72
N ASP A 86 -16.28 10.00 0.20
CA ASP A 86 -16.84 10.72 1.34
C ASP A 86 -15.72 11.30 2.23
N LEU A 87 -14.66 10.53 2.51
CA LEU A 87 -13.50 11.03 3.24
C LEU A 87 -12.84 12.23 2.55
N SER A 88 -12.75 12.23 1.22
CA SER A 88 -12.17 13.35 0.46
C SER A 88 -12.99 14.64 0.53
N THR A 89 -14.28 14.56 0.90
CA THR A 89 -15.09 15.76 1.17
C THR A 89 -14.80 16.38 2.55
N THR A 90 -14.16 15.62 3.45
CA THR A 90 -13.90 16.04 4.84
C THR A 90 -12.44 16.38 5.15
N LEU A 91 -11.51 15.89 4.32
CA LEU A 91 -10.09 16.16 4.42
C LEU A 91 -9.63 16.99 3.21
N SER A 92 -8.82 18.01 3.45
CA SER A 92 -8.13 18.69 2.35
C SER A 92 -7.05 17.79 1.74
N PHE A 93 -6.62 18.15 0.53
CA PHE A 93 -5.64 17.38 -0.24
C PHE A 93 -4.37 17.04 0.55
N LEU A 94 -3.78 18.01 1.25
CA LEU A 94 -2.47 17.84 1.87
C LEU A 94 -2.46 16.81 3.03
N PRO A 95 -3.41 16.85 3.99
CA PRO A 95 -3.56 15.78 4.98
C PRO A 95 -3.81 14.39 4.36
N MET A 96 -4.67 14.32 3.34
CA MET A 96 -4.99 13.04 2.68
C MET A 96 -3.76 12.47 1.97
N PHE A 97 -3.01 13.31 1.24
CA PHE A 97 -1.75 12.95 0.62
C PHE A 97 -0.73 12.45 1.65
N PHE A 98 -0.57 13.14 2.77
CA PHE A 98 0.35 12.71 3.82
C PHE A 98 0.00 11.32 4.38
N ILE A 99 -1.26 11.11 4.78
CA ILE A 99 -1.69 9.85 5.40
C ILE A 99 -1.60 8.70 4.39
N VAL A 100 -2.21 8.86 3.22
CA VAL A 100 -2.42 7.77 2.27
C VAL A 100 -1.20 7.52 1.41
N SER A 101 -0.45 8.56 1.04
CA SER A 101 0.68 8.41 0.12
C SER A 101 2.02 8.25 0.82
N ILE A 102 2.20 8.80 2.03
CA ILE A 102 3.51 8.76 2.73
C ILE A 102 3.46 7.84 3.95
N TYR A 103 2.60 8.17 4.92
CA TYR A 103 2.55 7.46 6.20
C TYR A 103 2.18 5.98 6.02
N ALA A 104 1.04 5.71 5.38
CA ALA A 104 0.53 4.36 5.21
C ALA A 104 1.53 3.45 4.47
N PRO A 105 2.09 3.82 3.31
CA PRO A 105 3.09 2.99 2.64
C PRO A 105 4.31 2.67 3.50
N ILE A 106 4.85 3.62 4.26
CA ILE A 106 6.02 3.32 5.11
C ILE A 106 5.65 2.33 6.21
N VAL A 107 4.55 2.58 6.92
CA VAL A 107 4.11 1.74 8.05
C VAL A 107 3.70 0.35 7.59
N GLU A 108 2.90 0.27 6.53
CA GLU A 108 2.39 -1.00 6.02
C GLU A 108 3.51 -1.87 5.46
N GLU A 109 4.47 -1.31 4.73
CA GLU A 109 5.60 -2.10 4.21
C GLU A 109 6.51 -2.58 5.35
N LEU A 110 6.75 -1.76 6.38
CA LEU A 110 7.49 -2.18 7.57
C LEU A 110 6.76 -3.31 8.34
N ILE A 111 5.45 -3.22 8.51
CA ILE A 111 4.69 -4.25 9.22
C ILE A 111 4.61 -5.52 8.37
N PHE A 112 4.11 -5.43 7.15
CA PHE A 112 3.71 -6.60 6.38
C PHE A 112 4.86 -7.24 5.61
N ARG A 113 5.91 -6.51 5.23
CA ARG A 113 7.05 -7.10 4.50
C ARG A 113 8.17 -7.39 5.48
N GLU A 114 8.64 -6.36 6.18
CA GLU A 114 9.72 -6.55 7.15
C GLU A 114 9.28 -7.35 8.38
N GLY A 115 8.14 -7.00 9.00
CA GLY A 115 7.65 -7.66 10.21
C GLY A 115 7.16 -9.09 10.00
N PHE A 116 6.33 -9.34 8.99
CA PHE A 116 5.77 -10.69 8.76
C PHE A 116 6.74 -11.62 8.04
N ILE A 117 7.52 -11.12 7.08
CA ILE A 117 8.28 -12.00 6.17
C ILE A 117 9.75 -12.08 6.57
N THR A 118 10.48 -10.97 6.76
CA THR A 118 11.97 -10.94 6.80
C THR A 118 12.63 -11.93 7.76
N TRP A 119 12.08 -12.16 8.94
CA TRP A 119 12.64 -13.07 9.94
C TRP A 119 12.63 -14.55 9.53
N VAL A 120 11.82 -14.94 8.53
CA VAL A 120 11.72 -16.33 8.08
C VAL A 120 12.99 -16.73 7.31
N ASN A 121 13.59 -17.87 7.67
CA ASN A 121 14.73 -18.43 6.93
C ASN A 121 14.32 -18.77 5.48
N LYS A 122 15.12 -18.34 4.49
CA LYS A 122 14.91 -18.56 3.05
C LYS A 122 14.85 -20.05 2.67
N ASP A 123 15.53 -20.92 3.43
CA ASP A 123 15.56 -22.36 3.17
C ASP A 123 14.29 -23.07 3.68
N ASN A 124 13.58 -22.47 4.64
CA ASN A 124 12.28 -22.97 5.10
C ASN A 124 11.16 -22.50 4.16
N ARG A 125 11.10 -23.11 2.98
CA ARG A 125 10.17 -22.74 1.91
C ARG A 125 8.71 -22.76 2.37
N SER A 126 8.32 -23.77 3.14
CA SER A 126 6.94 -23.90 3.62
C SER A 126 6.54 -22.73 4.50
N LEU A 127 7.36 -22.39 5.51
CA LEU A 127 7.09 -21.25 6.38
C LEU A 127 7.14 -19.92 5.61
N LEU A 128 8.08 -19.78 4.67
CA LEU A 128 8.18 -18.57 3.85
C LEU A 128 6.92 -18.35 3.02
N ILE A 129 6.39 -19.40 2.39
CA ILE A 129 5.13 -19.34 1.64
C ILE A 129 3.97 -18.99 2.58
N THR A 130 3.85 -19.68 3.72
CA THR A 130 2.78 -19.43 4.70
C THR A 130 2.79 -17.98 5.18
N MET A 131 3.94 -17.45 5.59
CA MET A 131 4.05 -16.07 6.08
C MET A 131 3.84 -15.04 4.97
N THR A 132 4.23 -15.36 3.74
CA THR A 132 3.96 -14.49 2.57
C THR A 132 2.46 -14.41 2.27
N VAL A 133 1.76 -15.54 2.26
CA VAL A 133 0.30 -15.59 2.06
C VAL A 133 -0.42 -14.87 3.20
N LEU A 134 0.01 -15.11 4.44
CA LEU A 134 -0.56 -14.44 5.60
C LEU A 134 -0.36 -12.91 5.52
N SER A 135 0.85 -12.46 5.18
CA SER A 135 1.15 -11.04 4.96
C SER A 135 0.21 -10.40 3.93
N VAL A 136 0.02 -11.05 2.77
CA VAL A 136 -0.88 -10.57 1.71
C VAL A 136 -2.34 -10.51 2.19
N ILE A 137 -2.83 -11.53 2.89
CA ILE A 137 -4.22 -11.57 3.38
C ILE A 137 -4.45 -10.51 4.45
N VAL A 138 -3.56 -10.40 5.43
CA VAL A 138 -3.71 -9.44 6.55
C VAL A 138 -3.50 -8.01 6.07
N PHE A 139 -2.66 -7.76 5.05
CA PHE A 139 -2.57 -6.46 4.38
C PHE A 139 -3.90 -6.09 3.69
N THR A 140 -4.55 -7.04 3.03
CA THR A 140 -5.74 -6.79 2.20
C THR A 140 -7.01 -6.63 3.06
N ALA A 141 -7.12 -7.37 4.16
CA ALA A 141 -8.31 -7.41 5.00
C ALA A 141 -8.79 -6.03 5.52
N PRO A 142 -7.94 -5.16 6.11
CA PRO A 142 -8.35 -3.84 6.58
C PRO A 142 -8.91 -2.91 5.50
N HIS A 143 -8.59 -3.19 4.23
CA HIS A 143 -9.01 -2.40 3.08
C HIS A 143 -10.34 -2.87 2.48
N SER A 144 -11.01 -3.82 3.13
CA SER A 144 -12.12 -4.57 2.52
C SER A 144 -13.35 -4.62 3.42
N PHE A 145 -14.45 -3.99 2.99
CA PHE A 145 -15.76 -4.15 3.64
C PHE A 145 -16.53 -5.33 3.03
N THR A 146 -16.22 -5.67 1.78
CA THR A 146 -16.84 -6.75 1.01
C THR A 146 -15.79 -7.67 0.40
N LEU A 147 -16.22 -8.84 -0.06
CA LEU A 147 -15.36 -9.72 -0.85
C LEU A 147 -14.87 -9.03 -2.15
N THR A 148 -15.70 -8.17 -2.75
CA THR A 148 -15.31 -7.39 -3.93
C THR A 148 -14.15 -6.47 -3.62
N ASP A 149 -14.23 -5.70 -2.53
CA ASP A 149 -13.14 -4.82 -2.11
C ASP A 149 -11.84 -5.62 -1.89
N PHE A 150 -11.96 -6.80 -1.27
CA PHE A 150 -10.84 -7.71 -1.07
C PHE A 150 -10.21 -8.13 -2.39
N LEU A 151 -11.01 -8.56 -3.36
CA LEU A 151 -10.53 -8.96 -4.68
C LEU A 151 -9.93 -7.80 -5.50
N LEU A 152 -10.40 -6.56 -5.28
CA LEU A 152 -9.85 -5.36 -5.93
C LEU A 152 -8.53 -4.89 -5.31
N TYR A 153 -8.34 -5.10 -4.01
CA TYR A 153 -7.10 -4.74 -3.29
C TYR A 153 -6.02 -5.83 -3.35
N LEU A 154 -6.41 -7.10 -3.43
CA LEU A 154 -5.50 -8.24 -3.45
C LEU A 154 -4.39 -8.13 -4.53
N PRO A 155 -4.66 -7.70 -5.78
CA PRO A 155 -3.62 -7.48 -6.78
C PRO A 155 -2.51 -6.53 -6.34
N LEU A 156 -2.86 -5.43 -5.66
CA LEU A 156 -1.88 -4.48 -5.16
C LEU A 156 -0.99 -5.13 -4.10
N ALA A 157 -1.59 -5.85 -3.15
CA ALA A 157 -0.85 -6.58 -2.12
C ALA A 157 0.15 -7.59 -2.73
N MET A 158 -0.25 -8.30 -3.79
CA MET A 158 0.62 -9.22 -4.52
C MET A 158 1.77 -8.49 -5.24
N VAL A 159 1.52 -7.37 -5.91
CA VAL A 159 2.56 -6.59 -6.60
C VAL A 159 3.59 -6.04 -5.60
N LEU A 160 3.13 -5.49 -4.47
CA LEU A 160 4.01 -5.00 -3.42
C LEU A 160 4.90 -6.10 -2.83
N THR A 161 4.31 -7.27 -2.55
CA THR A 161 5.06 -8.46 -2.12
C THR A 161 6.02 -8.94 -3.19
N ARG A 162 5.67 -8.83 -4.47
CA ARG A 162 6.57 -9.15 -5.59
C ARG A 162 7.78 -8.22 -5.63
N TYR A 163 7.58 -6.91 -5.44
CA TYR A 163 8.68 -5.94 -5.31
C TYR A 163 9.62 -6.34 -4.18
N TYR A 164 9.08 -6.65 -3.01
CA TYR A 164 9.89 -7.07 -1.86
C TYR A 164 10.83 -8.24 -2.20
N PHE A 165 10.34 -9.29 -2.87
CA PHE A 165 11.19 -10.41 -3.27
C PHE A 165 12.15 -10.09 -4.42
N ASP A 166 11.75 -9.24 -5.37
CA ASP A 166 12.59 -8.86 -6.51
C ASP A 166 13.84 -8.07 -6.11
N TYR A 167 13.85 -7.43 -4.94
CA TYR A 167 14.96 -6.64 -4.44
C TYR A 167 15.67 -7.28 -3.23
N ASP A 168 15.68 -8.62 -3.17
CA ASP A 168 16.30 -9.41 -2.09
C ASP A 168 15.68 -9.13 -0.72
N ARG A 169 14.35 -9.28 -0.64
CA ARG A 169 13.59 -9.12 0.61
C ARG A 169 13.83 -7.76 1.24
N ASN A 170 13.64 -6.73 0.42
CA ASN A 170 13.85 -5.35 0.77
C ASN A 170 12.58 -4.55 0.42
N MET A 171 12.02 -3.87 1.41
CA MET A 171 10.75 -3.16 1.29
C MET A 171 10.84 -1.80 0.60
N VAL A 172 12.02 -1.26 0.33
CA VAL A 172 12.16 0.10 -0.24
C VAL A 172 11.53 0.18 -1.63
N GLY A 173 11.74 -0.84 -2.46
CA GLY A 173 11.14 -0.91 -3.79
C GLY A 173 9.61 -0.95 -3.74
N SER A 174 9.04 -1.68 -2.77
CA SER A 174 7.59 -1.72 -2.57
C SER A 174 7.05 -0.40 -2.01
N ILE A 175 7.75 0.25 -1.07
CA ILE A 175 7.41 1.60 -0.58
C ILE A 175 7.31 2.60 -1.74
N PHE A 176 8.28 2.62 -2.65
CA PHE A 176 8.24 3.53 -3.80
C PHE A 176 7.05 3.27 -4.72
N PHE A 177 6.81 2.01 -5.07
CA PHE A 177 5.65 1.66 -5.91
C PHE A 177 4.33 2.02 -5.22
N HIS A 178 4.22 1.71 -3.93
CA HIS A 178 3.04 1.99 -3.12
C HIS A 178 2.76 3.49 -3.00
N PHE A 179 3.79 4.29 -2.69
CA PHE A 179 3.74 5.75 -2.67
C PHE A 179 3.18 6.30 -3.98
N VAL A 180 3.71 5.84 -5.13
CA VAL A 180 3.26 6.31 -6.45
C VAL A 180 1.81 5.90 -6.71
N ASN A 181 1.45 4.63 -6.46
CA ASN A 181 0.08 4.14 -6.63
C ASN A 181 -0.92 4.96 -5.81
N ASN A 182 -0.60 5.21 -4.54
CA ASN A 182 -1.48 5.94 -3.63
C ASN A 182 -1.53 7.43 -3.96
N THR A 183 -0.41 8.02 -4.40
CA THR A 183 -0.37 9.41 -4.87
C THR A 183 -1.28 9.60 -6.08
N ILE A 184 -1.23 8.70 -7.06
CA ILE A 184 -2.11 8.76 -8.24
C ILE A 184 -3.57 8.63 -7.82
N ALA A 185 -3.88 7.71 -6.90
CA ALA A 185 -5.23 7.54 -6.36
C ALA A 185 -5.73 8.83 -5.69
N VAL A 186 -4.94 9.43 -4.79
CA VAL A 186 -5.31 10.70 -4.13
C VAL A 186 -5.49 11.83 -5.14
N ILE A 187 -4.58 12.01 -6.10
CA ILE A 187 -4.72 13.03 -7.14
C ILE A 187 -6.00 12.81 -7.94
N THR A 188 -6.27 11.56 -8.34
CA THR A 188 -7.44 11.21 -9.14
C THR A 188 -8.73 11.50 -8.38
N MET A 189 -8.77 11.20 -7.08
CA MET A 189 -9.90 11.57 -6.23
C MET A 189 -10.13 13.10 -6.25
N PHE A 190 -9.11 13.92 -6.00
CA PHE A 190 -9.30 15.38 -5.96
C PHE A 190 -9.54 16.05 -7.33
N VAL A 191 -9.15 15.41 -8.44
CA VAL A 191 -9.35 15.93 -9.80
C VAL A 191 -10.70 15.49 -10.40
N LEU A 192 -11.21 14.33 -10.01
CA LEU A 192 -12.47 13.77 -10.52
C LEU A 192 -13.68 13.97 -9.57
N LEU A 193 -13.48 14.60 -8.41
CA LEU A 193 -14.56 15.15 -7.57
C LEU A 193 -15.18 16.38 -8.24
#